data_AF-A0A369PST0-F1
#
_entry.id   AF-A0A369PST0-F1
#
_cell.length_a   1.000
_cell.length_b   1.000
_cell.length_c   1.000
_cell.angle_alpha   90.00
_cell.angle_beta   90.00
_cell.angle_gamma   90.00
#
_symmetry.space_group_name_H-M   'P 1'
#
loop_
_entity.id
_entity.type
_entity.pdbx_description
1 polymer ?
#
loop_
_entity_poly.entity_id
_entity_poly.type
_entity_poly.pdbx_seq_one_letter_code
_entity_poly.pdbx_strand_id
1 'polypeptide(L)'
;MEKEPVFYPDFDYTASQLSAFSLCIDIFIISLKNGEIVKFKPNDIAHFKEWLNHFKVRDVAVDDGLSHVDRTANLSKPTNGFFNLIKRRK
;
A
#
# COMPACT_ATOMS: atom_id res chain seq x y z
N MET A 1 6.33 3.42 25.16
CA MET A 1 7.10 2.25 24.68
C MET A 1 7.54 2.57 23.27
N GLU A 2 8.71 3.19 23.17
CA GLU A 2 9.37 3.44 21.89
C GLU A 2 9.71 2.10 21.24
N LYS A 3 9.04 1.80 20.12
CA LYS A 3 9.38 0.63 19.30
C LYS A 3 10.75 0.91 18.68
N GLU A 4 11.69 0.01 18.92
CA GLU A 4 13.01 0.10 18.30
C GLU A 4 12.87 0.23 16.77
N PRO A 5 13.69 1.08 16.13
CA PRO A 5 13.65 1.26 14.69
C PRO A 5 14.11 -0.03 14.01
N VAL A 6 13.17 -0.77 13.42
CA VAL A 6 13.49 -1.96 12.63
C VAL A 6 13.82 -1.54 11.20
N PHE A 7 15.03 -1.88 10.78
CA PHE A 7 15.54 -1.65 9.43
C PHE A 7 15.53 -2.95 8.63
N TYR A 8 15.35 -2.80 7.33
CA TYR A 8 15.62 -3.87 6.37
C TYR A 8 17.06 -3.72 5.84
N PRO A 9 17.80 -4.81 5.57
CA PRO A 9 19.14 -4.73 5.00
C PRO A 9 19.17 -3.88 3.71
N ASP A 10 20.18 -3.02 3.59
CA ASP A 10 20.37 -2.13 2.43
C ASP A 10 19.23 -1.12 2.18
N PHE A 11 18.36 -0.91 3.16
CA PHE A 11 17.26 0.07 3.09
C PHE A 11 17.39 1.12 4.19
N ASP A 12 17.52 2.38 3.78
CA ASP A 12 17.84 3.50 4.69
C ASP A 12 16.70 3.93 5.62
N TYR A 13 15.48 3.43 5.41
CA TYR A 13 14.30 3.86 6.16
C TYR A 13 13.77 2.78 7.08
N THR A 14 13.31 3.20 8.25
CA THR A 14 12.69 2.30 9.22
C THR A 14 11.28 1.93 8.79
N ALA A 15 10.82 0.74 9.19
CA ALA A 15 9.43 0.31 8.97
C ALA A 15 8.40 1.35 9.48
N SER A 16 8.71 2.03 10.58
CA SER A 16 7.83 3.04 11.19
C SER A 16 7.66 4.30 10.35
N GLN A 17 8.59 4.61 9.45
CA GLN A 17 8.51 5.76 8.54
C GLN A 17 7.70 5.45 7.28
N LEU A 18 7.42 4.18 7.01
CA LEU A 18 6.69 3.75 5.82
C LEU A 18 5.19 3.96 6.01
N SER A 19 4.51 4.36 4.93
CA SER A 19 3.07 4.59 4.89
C SER A 19 2.38 3.58 3.98
N ALA A 20 2.88 3.46 2.74
CA ALA A 20 2.33 2.57 1.74
C ALA A 20 3.42 2.17 0.74
N PHE A 21 3.20 1.08 0.00
CA PHE A 21 4.06 0.65 -1.07
C PHE A 21 3.26 0.19 -2.28
N SER A 22 3.91 0.13 -3.43
CA SER A 22 3.42 -0.53 -4.62
C SER A 22 4.59 -1.24 -5.31
N LEU A 23 4.36 -2.44 -5.82
CA LEU A 23 5.35 -3.19 -6.58
C LEU A 23 5.10 -2.98 -8.08
N CYS A 24 6.10 -2.44 -8.77
CA CYS A 24 6.08 -2.31 -10.22
C CYS A 24 7.25 -3.11 -10.81
N ILE A 25 6.93 -4.23 -11.45
CA ILE A 25 7.92 -5.20 -11.95
C ILE A 25 8.77 -5.70 -10.77
N ASP A 26 10.00 -5.22 -10.64
CA ASP A 26 10.96 -5.61 -9.58
C ASP A 26 11.33 -4.43 -8.67
N ILE A 27 10.64 -3.30 -8.78
CA ILE A 27 10.94 -2.08 -8.03
C ILE A 27 9.78 -1.78 -7.10
N PHE A 28 10.09 -1.64 -5.81
CA PHE A 28 9.15 -1.13 -4.82
C PHE A 28 9.17 0.39 -4.85
N ILE A 29 8.00 0.96 -5.08
CA ILE A 29 7.74 2.39 -4.89
C ILE A 29 7.12 2.54 -3.52
N ILE A 30 7.81 3.22 -2.62
CA ILE A 30 7.46 3.28 -1.20
C ILE A 30 7.15 4.73 -0.86
N SER A 31 5.96 4.97 -0.34
CA SER A 31 5.55 6.25 0.23
C SER A 31 5.89 6.27 1.71
N LEU A 32 6.64 7.30 2.11
CA LEU A 32 6.96 7.60 3.49
C LEU A 32 5.87 8.47 4.12
N LYS A 33 5.77 8.44 5.44
CA LYS A 33 4.81 9.24 6.21
C LYS A 33 5.03 10.75 6.10
N ASN A 34 6.23 11.18 5.76
CA ASN A 34 6.56 12.57 5.49
C ASN A 34 6.15 13.04 4.09
N GLY A 35 5.55 12.16 3.27
CA GLY A 35 5.11 12.45 1.90
C GLY A 35 6.18 12.22 0.83
N GLU A 36 7.41 11.87 1.21
CA GLU A 36 8.44 11.49 0.24
C GLU A 36 8.15 10.12 -0.37
N ILE A 37 8.62 9.93 -1.60
CA ILE A 37 8.47 8.66 -2.33
C ILE A 37 9.86 8.18 -2.70
N VAL A 38 10.18 6.97 -2.25
CA VAL A 38 11.47 6.33 -2.49
C VAL A 38 11.29 5.09 -3.34
N LYS A 39 12.31 4.77 -4.14
CA LYS A 39 12.35 3.57 -4.98
C LYS A 39 13.41 2.65 -4.42
N PHE A 40 13.04 1.39 -4.21
CA PHE A 40 13.95 0.39 -3.71
C PHE A 40 13.86 -0.88 -4.54
N LYS A 41 15.01 -1.42 -4.92
CA LYS A 41 15.12 -2.70 -5.62
C LYS A 41 15.84 -3.68 -4.69
N PRO A 42 15.09 -4.52 -3.95
CA PRO A 42 15.70 -5.54 -3.11
C PRO A 42 16.31 -6.66 -3.96
N ASN A 43 17.32 -7.34 -3.41
CA ASN A 43 17.84 -8.58 -4.00
C ASN A 43 16.80 -9.72 -3.94
N ASP A 44 15.98 -9.73 -2.89
CA ASP A 44 14.88 -10.68 -2.70
C ASP A 44 13.55 -9.94 -2.55
N ILE A 45 12.75 -9.98 -3.61
CA ILE A 45 11.45 -9.30 -3.71
C ILE A 45 10.44 -9.91 -2.74
N ALA A 46 10.44 -11.23 -2.58
CA ALA A 46 9.48 -11.93 -1.75
C ALA A 46 9.73 -11.63 -0.27
N HIS A 47 11.00 -11.68 0.15
CA HIS A 47 11.40 -11.37 1.52
C HIS A 47 11.11 -9.91 1.89
N PHE A 48 11.39 -8.96 0.99
CA PHE A 48 11.09 -7.56 1.24
C PHE A 48 9.58 -7.29 1.33
N LYS A 49 8.78 -7.92 0.45
CA LYS A 49 7.32 -7.81 0.52
C LYS A 49 6.76 -8.39 1.83
N GLU A 50 7.28 -9.52 2.29
CA GLU A 50 6.88 -10.12 3.56
C GLU A 50 7.20 -9.22 4.74
N TRP A 51 8.38 -8.59 4.74
CA TRP A 51 8.76 -7.61 5.75
C TRP A 51 7.79 -6.42 5.77
N LEU A 52 7.46 -5.84 4.62
CA LEU A 52 6.46 -4.75 4.53
C LEU A 52 5.09 -5.16 5.09
N ASN A 53 4.63 -6.36 4.75
CA ASN A 53 3.38 -6.93 5.26
C ASN A 53 3.42 -7.17 6.77
N HIS A 54 4.54 -7.67 7.30
CA HIS A 54 4.75 -7.89 8.73
C HIS A 54 4.60 -6.59 9.53
N PHE A 55 5.12 -5.48 8.97
CA PHE A 55 4.99 -4.14 9.56
C PHE A 55 3.68 -3.42 9.20
N LYS A 56 2.74 -4.10 8.53
CA LYS A 56 1.43 -3.57 8.13
C LYS A 56 1.52 -2.33 7.25
N VAL A 57 2.55 -2.23 6.42
CA VAL A 57 2.64 -1.20 5.39
C VAL A 57 1.59 -1.49 4.33
N ARG A 58 0.80 -0.48 3.92
CA ARG A 58 -0.32 -0.69 2.99
C ARG A 58 0.17 -0.97 1.57
N ASP A 59 -0.33 -2.03 0.94
CA ASP A 59 -0.11 -2.30 -0.49
C ASP A 59 -1.16 -1.55 -1.31
N VAL A 60 -0.76 -0.50 -2.03
CA VAL A 60 -1.66 0.35 -2.83
C VAL A 60 -2.25 -0.39 -4.03
N ALA A 61 -1.61 -1.47 -4.51
CA ALA A 61 -2.13 -2.24 -5.62
C ALA A 61 -3.29 -3.16 -5.21
N VAL A 62 -3.41 -3.48 -3.92
CA VAL A 62 -4.44 -4.37 -3.35
C VAL A 62 -5.46 -3.59 -2.53
N ASP A 63 -5.05 -2.48 -1.91
CA ASP A 63 -5.91 -1.55 -1.18
C ASP A 63 -6.65 -0.64 -2.17
N ASP A 64 -7.81 -1.07 -2.68
CA ASP A 64 -8.71 -0.26 -3.53
C ASP A 64 -9.30 0.98 -2.81
N GLY A 65 -8.79 1.35 -1.63
CA GLY A 65 -9.26 2.47 -0.81
C GLY A 65 -10.62 2.25 -0.15
N LEU A 66 -11.24 1.09 -0.38
CA LEU A 66 -12.48 0.68 0.27
C LEU A 66 -12.11 -0.12 1.52
N SER A 67 -12.13 0.54 2.68
CA SER A 67 -12.18 -0.18 3.95
C SER A 67 -13.33 -1.18 3.86
N HIS A 68 -13.03 -2.47 3.97
CA HIS A 68 -14.04 -3.51 4.07
C HIS A 68 -14.71 -3.36 5.44
N VAL A 69 -15.52 -2.31 5.60
CA VAL A 69 -16.50 -2.19 6.68
C VAL A 69 -17.32 -3.44 6.62
N ASP A 70 -17.32 -4.18 7.73
CA ASP A 70 -18.02 -5.43 7.92
C ASP A 70 -19.40 -5.38 7.27
N ARG A 71 -19.53 -6.05 6.13
CA ARG A 71 -20.82 -6.35 5.53
C ARG A 71 -21.47 -7.44 6.37
N THR A 72 -21.87 -7.07 7.58
CA THR A 72 -22.87 -7.83 8.32
C THR A 72 -24.20 -7.54 7.63
N ALA A 73 -24.79 -8.62 7.12
CA ALA A 73 -26.05 -8.63 6.40
C ALA A 73 -27.11 -7.81 7.13
N ASN A 74 -27.80 -6.90 6.42
CA ASN A 74 -29.26 -6.82 6.32
C ASN A 74 -29.69 -5.57 5.52
N LEU A 75 -30.83 -5.72 4.83
CA LEU A 75 -31.71 -4.68 4.28
C LEU A 75 -31.37 -3.97 2.95
N SER A 76 -31.93 -4.56 1.89
CA SER A 76 -32.79 -3.94 0.87
C SER A 76 -32.36 -2.67 0.09
N LYS A 77 -32.27 -2.92 -1.23
CA LYS A 77 -32.55 -2.07 -2.41
C LYS A 77 -31.37 -1.31 -3.06
N PRO A 78 -31.20 -1.43 -4.39
CA PRO A 78 -30.20 -0.70 -5.15
C PRO A 78 -30.76 0.65 -5.59
N THR A 79 -29.94 1.71 -5.51
CA THR A 79 -30.25 2.97 -6.19
C THR A 79 -28.97 3.71 -6.56
N ASN A 80 -28.65 3.63 -7.86
CA ASN A 80 -28.18 4.67 -8.78
C ASN A 80 -26.93 5.54 -8.46
N GLY A 81 -26.02 5.59 -9.44
CA GLY A 81 -25.02 6.65 -9.69
C GLY A 81 -23.72 6.43 -8.91
N PHE A 82 -22.50 6.49 -9.44
CA PHE A 82 -21.93 7.38 -10.46
C PHE A 82 -20.72 6.70 -11.13
N PHE A 83 -20.87 6.15 -12.34
CA PHE A 83 -19.71 5.88 -13.20
C PHE A 83 -19.81 6.79 -14.41
N ASN A 84 -19.05 7.88 -14.37
CA ASN A 84 -18.67 8.60 -15.57
C ASN A 84 -17.30 9.22 -15.32
N LEU A 85 -16.24 8.59 -15.85
CA LEU A 85 -15.00 9.30 -16.09
C LEU A 85 -14.22 8.76 -17.30
N ILE A 86 -14.43 9.48 -18.40
CA ILE A 86 -13.53 9.79 -19.53
C ILE A 86 -13.28 8.68 -20.56
N LYS A 87 -14.05 8.73 -21.65
CA LYS A 87 -13.61 8.30 -22.98
C LYS A 87 -12.55 9.28 -23.50
N ARG A 88 -11.29 8.85 -23.59
CA ARG A 88 -10.27 9.46 -24.46
C ARG A 88 -10.70 9.29 -25.92
N ARG A 89 -10.85 10.38 -26.67
CA ARG A 89 -10.84 10.37 -28.14
C ARG A 89 -9.46 10.81 -28.65
N LYS A 90 -9.03 10.18 -29.73
CA LYS A 90 -7.91 10.60 -30.59
C LYS A 90 -8.46 11.48 -31.70
#